data_AF-A0A847EZB1-F1
#
_entry.id   AF-A0A847EZB1-F1
#
_cell.length_a   1.000
_cell.length_b   1.000
_cell.length_c   1.000
_cell.angle_alpha   90.00
_cell.angle_beta   90.00
_cell.angle_gamma   90.00
#
_symmetry.space_group_name_H-M   'P 1'
#
loop_
_entity.id
_entity.type
_entity.pdbx_description
1 polymer ?
#
loop_
_entity_poly.entity_id
_entity_poly.type
_entity_poly.pdbx_seq_one_letter_code
_entity_poly.pdbx_strand_id
1 'polypeptide(L)'
;MKDVDTILDKLVVIDNGTLLLEETIENLNQRYYFDSVTKLQGLEDVLYHEPCSMGYKIIKPVKDGHESPLDMELFFNAVINHAVNQD
;
A
#
# COMPACT_ATOMS: atom_id res chain seq x y z
N MET A 1 2.52 -16.19 12.62
CA MET A 1 1.69 -16.11 11.41
C MET A 1 2.49 -15.29 10.40
N LYS A 2 3.42 -15.95 9.70
CA LYS A 2 4.31 -15.32 8.70
C LYS A 2 4.32 -16.11 7.38
N ASP A 3 3.45 -17.13 7.29
CA ASP A 3 3.47 -18.14 6.24
C ASP A 3 2.40 -17.91 5.17
N VAL A 4 1.41 -17.04 5.42
CA VAL A 4 0.33 -16.76 4.46
C VAL A 4 0.73 -15.64 3.50
N ASP A 5 1.46 -14.63 3.97
CA ASP A 5 1.93 -13.52 3.13
C ASP A 5 2.91 -14.01 2.04
N THR A 6 3.63 -15.10 2.29
CA THR A 6 4.56 -15.72 1.33
C THR A 6 3.88 -16.60 0.28
N ILE A 7 2.57 -16.88 0.40
CA ILE A 7 1.80 -17.71 -0.56
C ILE A 7 1.08 -16.83 -1.59
N LEU A 8 0.88 -15.53 -1.29
CA LEU A 8 0.13 -14.63 -2.14
C LEU A 8 1.03 -14.04 -3.24
N ASP A 9 0.83 -14.49 -4.47
CA ASP A 9 1.58 -13.95 -5.63
C ASP A 9 0.89 -12.73 -6.26
N LYS A 10 -0.43 -12.58 -6.05
CA LYS A 10 -1.27 -11.60 -6.76
C LYS A 10 -2.38 -11.04 -5.89
N LEU A 11 -2.67 -9.75 -6.07
CA LEU A 11 -3.80 -9.04 -5.48
C LEU A 11 -4.79 -8.60 -6.57
N VAL A 12 -6.07 -8.88 -6.33
CA VAL A 12 -7.18 -8.47 -7.20
C VAL A 12 -8.21 -7.72 -6.35
N VAL A 13 -8.56 -6.50 -6.73
CA VAL A 13 -9.57 -5.68 -6.05
C VAL A 13 -10.75 -5.47 -7.00
N ILE A 14 -11.95 -5.86 -6.54
CA ILE A 14 -13.20 -5.73 -7.30
C ILE A 14 -14.17 -4.92 -6.45
N ASP A 15 -14.73 -3.85 -7.01
CA ASP A 15 -15.82 -3.09 -6.39
C ASP A 15 -17.04 -3.07 -7.31
N ASN A 16 -18.20 -3.46 -6.77
CA ASN A 16 -19.47 -3.50 -7.50
C ASN A 16 -19.40 -4.18 -8.90
N GLY A 17 -18.61 -5.25 -9.02
CA GLY A 17 -18.41 -5.99 -10.27
C GLY A 17 -17.41 -5.35 -11.24
N THR A 18 -16.78 -4.25 -10.86
CA THR A 18 -15.72 -3.57 -11.62
C THR A 18 -14.36 -3.95 -11.07
N LEU A 19 -13.46 -4.40 -11.95
CA LEU A 19 -12.07 -4.65 -11.60
C LEU A 19 -11.35 -3.30 -11.38
N LEU A 20 -10.90 -3.04 -10.15
CA LEU A 20 -10.15 -1.84 -9.79
C LEU A 20 -8.64 -2.04 -9.82
N LEU A 21 -8.17 -3.25 -9.48
CA LEU A 21 -6.75 -3.59 -9.44
C LEU A 21 -6.55 -5.07 -9.75
N GLU A 22 -5.52 -5.38 -10.53
CA GLU A 22 -4.99 -6.72 -10.72
C GLU A 22 -3.45 -6.66 -10.85
N GLU A 23 -2.71 -6.96 -9.78
CA GLU A 23 -1.25 -6.82 -9.74
C GLU A 23 -0.55 -7.93 -8.97
N THR A 24 0.70 -8.22 -9.31
CA THR A 24 1.53 -9.12 -8.50
C THR A 24 1.99 -8.41 -7.23
N ILE A 25 2.14 -9.16 -6.14
CA ILE A 25 2.65 -8.59 -4.88
C ILE A 25 4.08 -8.08 -5.07
N GLU A 26 4.88 -8.73 -5.93
CA GLU A 26 6.22 -8.26 -6.32
C GLU A 26 6.17 -6.87 -6.95
N ASN A 27 5.31 -6.63 -7.95
CA ASN A 27 5.16 -5.31 -8.57
C ASN A 27 4.70 -4.26 -7.57
N LEU A 28 3.79 -4.63 -6.65
CA LEU A 28 3.33 -3.72 -5.61
C LEU A 28 4.46 -3.32 -4.65
N ASN A 29 5.27 -4.27 -4.21
CA ASN A 29 6.41 -4.01 -3.32
C ASN A 29 7.51 -3.19 -4.00
N GLN A 30 7.66 -3.28 -5.32
CA GLN A 30 8.59 -2.43 -6.08
C GLN A 30 8.08 -0.99 -6.26
N ARG A 31 6.75 -0.79 -6.21
CA ARG A 31 6.12 0.52 -6.44
C ARG A 31 5.82 1.26 -5.14
N TYR A 32 5.38 0.55 -4.11
CA TYR A 32 4.79 1.12 -2.91
C TYR A 32 5.55 0.72 -1.64
N TYR A 33 5.88 1.73 -0.86
CA TYR A 33 6.48 1.61 0.46
C TYR A 33 5.46 1.95 1.55
N PHE A 34 5.37 1.09 2.54
CA PHE A 34 4.43 1.11 3.66
C PHE A 34 5.20 1.38 4.95
N ASP A 35 4.74 2.35 5.73
CA ASP A 35 5.41 2.74 6.98
C ASP A 35 4.42 3.29 8.01
N SER A 36 4.88 3.41 9.26
CA SER A 36 4.15 4.05 10.36
C SER A 36 4.93 5.23 10.91
N VAL A 37 4.31 6.40 10.92
CA VAL A 37 4.93 7.68 11.31
C VAL A 37 4.12 8.35 12.41
N THR A 38 4.79 9.02 13.34
CA THR A 38 4.10 9.74 14.44
C THR A 38 3.44 11.05 13.97
N LYS A 39 3.90 11.61 12.85
CA LYS A 39 3.37 12.83 12.23
C LYS A 39 3.61 12.82 10.71
N LEU A 40 2.73 13.47 9.97
CA LEU A 40 2.86 13.62 8.51
C LEU A 40 3.75 14.80 8.09
N GLN A 41 3.96 15.77 8.98
CA GLN A 41 4.69 16.99 8.67
C GLN A 41 6.14 16.71 8.28
N GLY A 42 6.55 17.19 7.10
CA GLY A 42 7.92 17.03 6.58
C GLY A 42 8.15 15.73 5.81
N LEU A 43 7.11 14.93 5.56
CA LEU A 43 7.18 13.79 4.66
C LEU A 43 6.85 14.23 3.24
N GLU A 44 7.68 13.80 2.29
CA GLU A 44 7.44 13.98 0.87
C GLU A 44 6.75 12.75 0.27
N ASP A 45 6.03 12.97 -0.83
CA ASP A 45 5.44 11.92 -1.68
C ASP A 45 4.55 10.91 -0.96
N VAL A 46 3.81 11.35 0.07
CA VAL A 46 2.75 10.51 0.68
C VAL A 46 1.59 10.39 -0.31
N LEU A 47 1.35 9.18 -0.80
CA LEU A 47 0.25 8.88 -1.71
C LEU A 47 -1.06 8.68 -0.94
N TYR A 48 -0.98 8.01 0.21
CA TYR A 48 -2.13 7.73 1.06
C TYR A 48 -1.72 7.64 2.52
N HIS A 49 -2.64 7.96 3.43
CA HIS A 49 -2.40 7.82 4.86
C HIS A 49 -3.69 7.59 5.64
N GLU A 50 -3.59 6.87 6.75
CA GLU A 50 -4.68 6.66 7.70
C GLU A 50 -4.22 6.86 9.14
N PRO A 51 -5.04 7.47 10.01
CA PRO A 51 -4.73 7.59 11.42
C PRO A 51 -4.69 6.20 12.07
N CYS A 52 -3.73 5.99 12.96
CA CYS A 52 -3.62 4.79 13.80
C CYS A 52 -3.33 5.19 15.25
N SER A 53 -3.31 4.22 16.16
CA SER A 53 -3.15 4.48 17.61
C SER A 53 -1.91 5.30 17.98
N MET A 54 -0.85 5.25 17.16
CA MET A 54 0.44 5.94 17.41
C MET A 54 0.86 6.84 16.24
N GLY A 55 -0.10 7.49 15.57
CA GLY A 55 0.17 8.44 14.49
C GLY A 55 -0.57 8.05 13.22
N TYR A 56 0.17 7.71 12.17
CA TYR A 56 -0.37 7.42 10.85
C TYR A 56 0.32 6.22 10.22
N LYS A 57 -0.46 5.37 9.56
CA LYS A 57 0.05 4.48 8.53
C LYS A 57 0.11 5.24 7.21
N ILE A 58 1.15 5.03 6.41
CA ILE A 58 1.37 5.76 5.15
C ILE A 58 1.75 4.83 4.01
N ILE A 59 1.42 5.26 2.79
CA ILE A 59 1.91 4.71 1.53
C ILE A 59 2.70 5.80 0.80
N LYS A 60 3.88 5.44 0.29
CA LYS A 60 4.75 6.29 -0.54
C LYS A 60 5.28 5.50 -1.73
N PRO A 61 5.82 6.15 -2.78
CA PRO A 61 6.62 5.45 -3.77
C PRO A 61 7.86 4.84 -3.12
N VAL A 62 8.29 3.66 -3.57
CA VAL A 62 9.61 3.14 -3.23
C VAL A 62 10.69 4.09 -3.76
N LYS A 63 11.66 4.39 -2.90
CA LYS A 63 12.88 5.13 -3.26
C LYS A 63 14.09 4.32 -2.83
N ASP A 64 15.17 4.43 -3.61
CA ASP A 64 16.48 3.82 -3.31
C ASP A 64 16.46 2.30 -3.08
N GLY A 65 15.44 1.60 -3.61
CA GLY A 65 15.29 0.15 -3.50
C GLY A 65 14.92 -0.35 -2.11
N HIS A 66 14.46 0.54 -1.22
CA HIS A 66 13.96 0.14 0.09
C HIS A 66 12.53 -0.35 -0.02
N GLU A 67 12.35 -1.67 0.02
CA GLU A 67 11.05 -2.31 0.08
C GLU A 67 10.54 -2.41 1.53
N SER A 68 9.23 -2.57 1.67
CA SER A 68 8.53 -2.82 2.93
C SER A 68 7.55 -3.97 2.74
N PRO A 69 7.18 -4.70 3.81
CA PRO A 69 6.03 -5.60 3.75
C PRO A 69 4.76 -4.84 3.35
N LEU A 70 3.98 -5.42 2.43
CA LEU A 70 2.69 -4.90 2.02
C LEU A 70 1.71 -4.84 3.21
N ASP A 71 1.16 -3.66 3.50
CA ASP A 71 -0.01 -3.52 4.37
C ASP A 71 -1.27 -3.61 3.49
N MET A 72 -1.84 -4.82 3.37
CA MET A 72 -2.97 -5.09 2.49
C MET A 72 -4.20 -4.25 2.81
N GLU A 73 -4.47 -3.98 4.09
CA GLU A 73 -5.63 -3.19 4.51
C GLU A 73 -5.45 -1.73 4.08
N LEU A 74 -4.29 -1.15 4.39
CA LEU A 74 -3.98 0.22 3.99
C LEU A 74 -3.98 0.37 2.47
N PHE A 75 -3.41 -0.61 1.76
CA PHE A 75 -3.35 -0.61 0.31
C PHE A 75 -4.73 -0.75 -0.33
N PHE A 76 -5.57 -1.66 0.18
CA PHE A 76 -6.97 -1.78 -0.24
C PHE A 76 -7.71 -0.46 -0.08
N ASN A 77 -7.59 0.19 1.09
CA ASN A 77 -8.23 1.48 1.32
C ASN A 77 -7.71 2.56 0.35
N ALA A 78 -6.41 2.57 0.05
CA ALA A 78 -5.84 3.49 -0.93
C ALA A 78 -6.40 3.27 -2.35
N VAL A 79 -6.60 2.02 -2.77
CA VAL A 79 -7.20 1.66 -4.06
C VAL A 79 -8.67 2.12 -4.13
N ILE A 80 -9.46 1.86 -3.07
CA ILE A 80 -10.86 2.29 -3.01
C ILE A 80 -10.99 3.82 -3.03
N ASN A 81 -10.04 4.53 -2.43
CA ASN A 81 -9.99 6.00 -2.44
C ASN A 81 -9.34 6.57 -3.72
N HIS A 82 -8.97 5.74 -4.70
CA HIS A 82 -8.27 6.14 -5.93
C HIS A 82 -6.98 6.94 -5.69
N ALA A 83 -6.32 6.71 -4.54
CA ALA A 83 -5.10 7.40 -4.12
C ALA A 83 -3.84 6.77 -4.70
N VAL A 84 -3.92 5.50 -5.10
CA VAL A 84 -2.88 4.77 -5.82
C VAL A 84 -3.49 4.23 -7.11
N ASN A 85 -3.15 4.84 -8.24
CA ASN A 85 -3.64 4.44 -9.56
C ASN A 85 -2.48 3.98 -10.44
N GLN A 86 -2.80 3.08 -11.36
CA GLN A 86 -1.88 2.51 -12.33
C GLN A 86 -1.75 3.40 -13.56
N ASP A 87 -0.95 4.46 -13.48
CA ASP A 87 -0.25 4.93 -14.68
C ASP A 87 1.09 4.20 -14.82
#